data_AF-A0AAJ0CZ26-F1
#
_entry.id   AF-A0AAJ0CZ26-F1
#
_cell.length_a   1.000
_cell.length_b   1.000
_cell.length_c   1.000
_cell.angle_alpha   90.00
_cell.angle_beta   90.00
_cell.angle_gamma   90.00
#
_symmetry.space_group_name_H-M   'P 1'
#
loop_
_entity.id
_entity.type
_entity.pdbx_description
1 polymer ?
#
loop_
_entity_poly.entity_id
_entity_poly.type
_entity_poly.pdbx_seq_one_letter_code
_entity_poly.pdbx_strand_id
1 'polypeptide(L)'
;MLGYAHLTDLASRNGQESFVSRTHSVEYWDANVPHEKIKAISGYLEDFKPIPKQDLPQGVEYGFTCTSVTVNAPKHLQYLYSLLKDHYGVRFIRQRIPNIQAAYSSPHTKIAFNCTGNEARTLPGVEDSKCYPTRGQVVLARAPAMTRNVMRHGRDYETYIIPRPQSNGNVILGGYMQKGRSDPSTYGHETDSIVSRTQGLCPRELRDGPCEILAAFSGARPSREGGARVERDAILVEGSERVLVHNYGAGGTGFQAGYGMALDSVLSVDDVIADLEKTATRPKL
;
A
#
# COMPACT_ATOMS: atom_id res chain seq x y z
N MET A 1 -11.78 5.92 -6.22
CA MET A 1 -10.30 5.87 -6.36
C MET A 1 -9.95 4.66 -7.23
N LEU A 2 -9.22 4.85 -8.34
CA LEU A 2 -8.98 3.79 -9.35
C LEU A 2 -8.24 2.56 -8.79
N GLY A 3 -7.30 2.75 -7.86
CA GLY A 3 -6.58 1.63 -7.24
C GLY A 3 -7.49 0.72 -6.42
N TYR A 4 -8.40 1.30 -5.62
CA TYR A 4 -9.42 0.53 -4.89
C TYR A 4 -10.34 -0.22 -5.84
N ALA A 5 -10.85 0.44 -6.89
CA ALA A 5 -11.71 -0.19 -7.88
C ALA A 5 -11.02 -1.38 -8.58
N HIS A 6 -9.74 -1.24 -8.92
CA HIS A 6 -8.95 -2.33 -9.49
C HIS A 6 -8.81 -3.52 -8.53
N LEU A 7 -8.49 -3.28 -7.25
CA LEU A 7 -8.42 -4.37 -6.26
C LEU A 7 -9.77 -5.06 -6.05
N THR A 8 -10.88 -4.31 -6.07
CA THR A 8 -12.24 -4.89 -5.98
C THR A 8 -12.60 -5.74 -7.19
N ASP A 9 -12.22 -5.30 -8.40
CA ASP A 9 -12.40 -6.08 -9.62
C ASP A 9 -11.53 -7.35 -9.58
N LEU A 10 -10.27 -7.22 -9.18
CA LEU A 10 -9.34 -8.34 -9.05
C LEU A 10 -9.82 -9.36 -8.01
N ALA A 11 -10.34 -8.90 -6.88
CA ALA A 11 -10.96 -9.76 -5.87
C ALA A 11 -12.15 -10.56 -6.41
N SER A 12 -12.91 -9.98 -7.35
CA SER A 12 -14.10 -10.59 -7.94
C SER A 12 -13.74 -11.58 -9.05
N ARG A 13 -12.75 -11.28 -9.89
CA ARG A 13 -12.38 -12.10 -11.06
C ARG A 13 -11.30 -13.14 -10.79
N ASN A 14 -10.26 -12.75 -10.04
CA ASN A 14 -9.04 -13.55 -9.84
C ASN A 14 -8.61 -13.55 -8.36
N GLY A 15 -9.54 -13.44 -7.42
CA GLY A 15 -9.22 -13.23 -6.00
C GLY A 15 -8.31 -14.29 -5.38
N GLN A 16 -8.50 -15.57 -5.76
CA GLN A 16 -7.67 -16.69 -5.27
C GLN A 16 -6.22 -16.60 -5.76
N GLU A 17 -6.01 -16.34 -7.04
CA GLU A 17 -4.67 -16.27 -7.65
C GLU A 17 -3.94 -14.97 -7.30
N SER A 18 -4.68 -13.88 -7.21
CA SER A 18 -4.15 -12.55 -6.88
C SER A 18 -3.96 -12.35 -5.38
N PHE A 19 -4.49 -13.24 -4.54
CA PHE A 19 -4.50 -13.10 -3.09
C PHE A 19 -5.14 -11.80 -2.60
N VAL A 20 -6.21 -11.40 -3.27
CA VAL A 20 -7.06 -10.27 -2.91
C VAL A 20 -8.46 -10.82 -2.65
N SER A 21 -9.10 -10.37 -1.58
CA SER A 21 -10.46 -10.82 -1.25
C SER A 21 -11.30 -9.66 -0.79
N ARG A 22 -12.58 -9.68 -1.19
CA ARG A 22 -13.60 -8.82 -0.61
C ARG A 22 -13.78 -9.22 0.86
N THR A 23 -13.90 -8.24 1.74
CA THR A 23 -13.89 -8.50 3.18
C THR A 23 -14.71 -7.45 3.90
N HIS A 24 -15.61 -7.92 4.76
CA HIS A 24 -16.35 -7.03 5.66
C HIS A 24 -15.37 -6.26 6.53
N SER A 25 -15.58 -4.96 6.66
CA SER A 25 -14.69 -4.05 7.37
C SER A 25 -15.49 -3.19 8.33
N VAL A 26 -14.91 -2.96 9.50
CA VAL A 26 -15.45 -2.09 10.54
C VAL A 26 -14.39 -1.04 10.86
N GLU A 27 -14.77 0.23 10.82
CA GLU A 27 -13.88 1.34 11.12
C GLU A 27 -14.46 2.21 12.24
N TYR A 28 -13.63 2.57 13.21
CA TYR A 28 -13.97 3.36 14.38
C TYR A 28 -13.06 4.60 14.52
N TRP A 29 -13.61 5.70 15.03
CA TRP A 29 -12.89 6.92 15.39
C TRP A 29 -13.20 7.32 16.84
N ASP A 30 -12.16 7.49 17.65
CA ASP A 30 -12.28 7.96 19.03
C ASP A 30 -12.51 9.47 19.14
N ALA A 31 -12.07 10.23 18.12
CA ALA A 31 -12.21 11.68 18.02
C ALA A 31 -11.91 12.16 16.59
N ASN A 32 -12.09 13.46 16.33
CA ASN A 32 -11.67 14.14 15.09
C ASN A 32 -12.20 13.45 13.82
N VAL A 33 -13.47 13.05 13.85
CA VAL A 33 -14.12 12.28 12.79
C VAL A 33 -14.03 13.06 11.46
N PRO A 34 -13.38 12.52 10.41
CA PRO A 34 -13.19 13.24 9.16
C PRO A 34 -14.45 13.17 8.29
N HIS A 35 -15.52 13.85 8.69
CA HIS A 35 -16.86 13.75 8.09
C HIS A 35 -16.88 13.93 6.57
N GLU A 36 -16.18 14.94 6.03
CA GLU A 36 -16.12 15.17 4.58
C GLU A 36 -15.44 14.02 3.83
N LYS A 37 -14.36 13.48 4.39
CA LYS A 37 -13.69 12.31 3.83
C LYS A 37 -14.62 11.09 3.87
N ILE A 38 -15.30 10.87 5.00
CA ILE A 38 -16.23 9.75 5.18
C ILE A 38 -17.39 9.85 4.16
N LYS A 39 -17.94 11.04 3.97
CA LYS A 39 -18.96 11.31 2.95
C LYS A 39 -18.46 11.03 1.53
N ALA A 40 -17.22 11.40 1.22
CA ALA A 40 -16.62 11.10 -0.07
C ALA A 40 -16.43 9.59 -0.29
N ILE A 41 -15.94 8.86 0.72
CA ILE A 41 -15.69 7.41 0.59
C ILE A 41 -16.98 6.59 0.62
N SER A 42 -18.03 7.04 1.33
CA SER A 42 -19.32 6.35 1.36
C SER A 42 -20.00 6.30 -0.01
N GLY A 43 -19.62 7.18 -0.95
CA GLY A 43 -20.15 7.16 -2.31
C GLY A 43 -19.64 6.00 -3.18
N TYR A 44 -18.56 5.32 -2.79
CA TYR A 44 -17.99 4.20 -3.53
C TYR A 44 -17.73 2.94 -2.70
N LEU A 45 -17.85 3.01 -1.36
CA LEU A 45 -17.79 1.83 -0.51
C LEU A 45 -19.10 1.06 -0.57
N GLU A 46 -19.01 -0.23 -0.83
CA GLU A 46 -20.17 -1.12 -0.88
C GLU A 46 -20.67 -1.42 0.54
N ASP A 47 -21.98 -1.63 0.68
CA ASP A 47 -22.64 -1.92 1.97
C ASP A 47 -22.32 -0.94 3.10
N PHE A 48 -22.02 0.33 2.78
CA PHE A 48 -21.69 1.34 3.77
C PHE A 48 -22.85 1.59 4.74
N LYS A 49 -22.62 1.39 6.03
CA LYS A 49 -23.62 1.57 7.09
C LYS A 49 -22.97 2.19 8.34
N PRO A 50 -23.36 3.43 8.73
CA PRO A 50 -22.98 3.99 10.02
C PRO A 50 -23.46 3.09 11.17
N ILE A 51 -22.65 2.99 12.22
CA ILE A 51 -22.98 2.21 13.42
C ILE A 51 -23.74 3.12 14.40
N PRO A 52 -24.90 2.71 14.92
CA PRO A 52 -25.63 3.47 15.94
C PRO A 52 -24.78 3.72 17.19
N LYS A 53 -24.95 4.89 17.81
CA LYS A 53 -24.11 5.32 18.95
C LYS A 53 -24.13 4.34 20.12
N GLN A 54 -25.26 3.67 20.36
CA GLN A 54 -25.42 2.67 21.42
C GLN A 54 -24.65 1.36 21.17
N ASP A 55 -24.29 1.08 19.92
CA ASP A 55 -23.56 -0.13 19.50
C ASP A 55 -22.06 0.14 19.37
N LEU A 56 -21.61 1.39 19.56
CA LEU A 56 -20.21 1.76 19.49
C LEU A 56 -19.44 1.27 20.73
N PRO A 57 -18.19 0.81 20.57
CA PRO A 57 -17.32 0.53 21.70
C PRO A 57 -17.09 1.75 22.59
N GLN A 58 -16.78 1.52 23.87
CA GLN A 58 -16.48 2.60 24.79
C GLN A 58 -15.34 3.51 24.28
N GLY A 59 -15.59 4.82 24.32
CA GLY A 59 -14.65 5.85 23.89
C GLY A 59 -14.61 6.12 22.38
N VAL A 60 -15.45 5.44 21.59
CA VAL A 60 -15.61 5.69 20.15
C VAL A 60 -16.71 6.72 19.91
N GLU A 61 -16.43 7.75 19.12
CA GLU A 61 -17.38 8.81 18.75
C GLU A 61 -18.16 8.47 17.48
N TYR A 62 -17.53 7.76 16.53
CA TYR A 62 -18.13 7.37 15.26
C TYR A 62 -17.61 6.03 14.77
N GLY A 63 -18.45 5.28 14.07
CA GLY A 63 -18.01 4.10 13.35
C GLY A 63 -18.93 3.76 12.19
N PHE A 64 -18.42 2.97 11.26
CA PHE A 64 -19.20 2.41 10.17
C PHE A 64 -18.75 0.99 9.85
N THR A 65 -19.61 0.29 9.13
CA THR A 65 -19.28 -0.97 8.47
C THR A 65 -19.38 -0.81 6.96
N CYS A 66 -18.59 -1.57 6.22
CA CYS A 66 -18.68 -1.65 4.76
C CYS A 66 -18.11 -2.98 4.24
N THR A 67 -18.28 -3.23 2.96
CA THR A 67 -17.51 -4.23 2.23
C THR A 67 -16.29 -3.53 1.59
N SER A 68 -15.09 -3.97 1.98
CA SER A 68 -13.81 -3.48 1.46
C SER A 68 -13.03 -4.64 0.82
N VAL A 69 -11.73 -4.46 0.62
CA VAL A 69 -10.80 -5.50 0.14
C VAL A 69 -9.64 -5.67 1.13
N THR A 70 -9.14 -6.90 1.25
CA THR A 70 -7.89 -7.23 1.94
C THR A 70 -6.93 -7.92 0.98
N VAL A 71 -5.64 -7.77 1.24
CA VAL A 71 -4.56 -8.26 0.37
C VAL A 71 -3.56 -9.06 1.21
N ASN A 72 -3.18 -10.25 0.74
CA ASN A 72 -2.01 -10.94 1.26
C ASN A 72 -0.76 -10.36 0.57
N ALA A 73 -0.27 -9.22 1.06
CA ALA A 73 0.74 -8.40 0.38
C ALA A 73 1.94 -9.20 -0.19
N PRO A 74 2.62 -10.09 0.56
CA PRO A 74 3.75 -10.86 0.01
C PRO A 74 3.35 -11.78 -1.15
N LYS A 75 2.17 -12.41 -1.08
CA LYS A 75 1.68 -13.32 -2.12
C LYS A 75 1.14 -12.57 -3.33
N HIS A 76 0.48 -11.43 -3.12
CA HIS A 76 0.07 -10.55 -4.20
C HIS A 76 1.27 -10.01 -4.99
N LEU A 77 2.38 -9.66 -4.34
CA LEU A 77 3.62 -9.28 -5.02
C LEU A 77 4.22 -10.43 -5.84
N GLN A 78 4.16 -11.66 -5.34
CA GLN A 78 4.58 -12.85 -6.10
C GLN A 78 3.71 -13.06 -7.34
N TYR A 79 2.39 -12.89 -7.21
CA TYR A 79 1.44 -12.92 -8.32
C TYR A 79 1.78 -11.87 -9.39
N LEU A 80 1.96 -10.61 -9.00
CA LEU A 80 2.32 -9.53 -9.93
C LEU A 80 3.67 -9.79 -10.61
N TYR A 81 4.66 -10.29 -9.86
CA TYR A 81 5.96 -10.66 -10.42
C TYR A 81 5.82 -11.74 -11.50
N SER A 82 5.12 -12.84 -11.21
CA SER A 82 4.88 -13.92 -12.17
C SER A 82 4.10 -13.43 -13.38
N LEU A 83 3.05 -12.63 -13.18
CA LEU A 83 2.27 -12.04 -14.26
C LEU A 83 3.16 -11.19 -15.19
N LEU A 84 3.94 -10.27 -14.64
CA LEU A 84 4.83 -9.41 -15.41
C LEU A 84 5.90 -10.21 -16.16
N LYS A 85 6.52 -11.19 -15.49
CA LYS A 85 7.59 -12.00 -16.06
C LYS A 85 7.08 -12.95 -17.14
N ASP A 86 6.08 -13.77 -16.80
CA ASP A 86 5.70 -14.94 -17.59
C ASP A 86 4.69 -14.59 -18.69
N HIS A 87 3.80 -13.63 -18.46
CA HIS A 87 2.81 -13.19 -19.45
C HIS A 87 3.27 -11.99 -20.28
N TYR A 88 3.89 -10.99 -19.63
CA TYR A 88 4.31 -9.75 -20.31
C TYR A 88 5.80 -9.75 -20.71
N GLY A 89 6.55 -10.81 -20.41
CA GLY A 89 7.96 -10.91 -20.79
C GLY A 89 8.89 -9.90 -20.09
N VAL A 90 8.46 -9.33 -18.96
CA VAL A 90 9.25 -8.33 -18.21
C VAL A 90 10.50 -9.00 -17.62
N ARG A 91 11.66 -8.39 -17.88
CA ARG A 91 12.94 -8.82 -17.33
C ARG A 91 13.19 -8.14 -15.99
N PHE A 92 13.42 -8.94 -14.95
CA PHE A 92 13.79 -8.46 -13.62
C PHE A 92 15.29 -8.58 -13.40
N ILE A 93 15.93 -7.48 -12.99
CA ILE A 93 17.36 -7.40 -12.73
C ILE A 93 17.55 -6.90 -11.30
N ARG A 94 18.30 -7.65 -10.49
CA ARG A 94 18.68 -7.22 -9.14
C ARG A 94 19.93 -6.36 -9.23
N GLN A 95 19.78 -5.06 -9.02
CA GLN A 95 20.87 -4.11 -9.12
C GLN A 95 20.69 -2.96 -8.12
N ARG A 96 21.80 -2.46 -7.57
CA ARG A 96 21.85 -1.17 -6.87
C ARG A 96 22.32 -0.12 -7.86
N ILE A 97 21.52 0.93 -8.03
CA ILE A 97 21.90 2.07 -8.86
C ILE A 97 22.55 3.16 -8.00
N PRO A 98 23.64 3.81 -8.48
CA PRO A 98 24.31 4.86 -7.72
C PRO A 98 23.60 6.21 -7.77
N ASN A 99 22.78 6.44 -8.80
CA ASN A 99 22.04 7.67 -9.06
C ASN A 99 20.86 7.36 -10.03
N ILE A 100 19.98 8.33 -10.25
CA ILE A 100 18.81 8.11 -11.12
C ILE A 100 19.18 7.98 -12.61
N GLN A 101 20.27 8.63 -13.06
CA GLN A 101 20.74 8.56 -14.44
C GLN A 101 21.15 7.13 -14.84
N ALA A 102 21.61 6.32 -13.90
CA ALA A 102 21.95 4.91 -14.13
C ALA A 102 20.77 4.06 -14.62
N ALA A 103 19.52 4.52 -14.48
CA ALA A 103 18.35 3.89 -15.11
C ALA A 103 18.42 3.89 -16.65
N TYR A 104 19.21 4.78 -17.24
CA TYR A 104 19.45 4.89 -18.68
C TYR A 104 20.79 4.29 -19.11
N SER A 105 21.35 3.35 -18.34
CA SER A 105 22.61 2.67 -18.72
C SER A 105 22.52 1.93 -20.07
N SER A 106 21.30 1.63 -20.53
CA SER A 106 21.05 1.16 -21.89
C SER A 106 20.64 2.33 -22.78
N PRO A 107 21.27 2.53 -23.95
CA PRO A 107 20.86 3.57 -24.92
C PRO A 107 19.46 3.32 -25.49
N HIS A 108 18.92 2.11 -25.29
CA HIS A 108 17.56 1.75 -25.67
C HIS A 108 16.50 2.16 -24.65
N THR A 109 16.89 2.53 -23.42
CA THR A 109 15.92 3.04 -22.43
C THR A 109 15.40 4.41 -22.87
N LYS A 110 14.08 4.49 -23.10
CA LYS A 110 13.40 5.73 -23.53
C LYS A 110 12.73 6.48 -22.40
N ILE A 111 12.18 5.73 -21.45
CA ILE A 111 11.47 6.24 -20.28
C ILE A 111 11.99 5.51 -19.06
N ALA A 112 12.21 6.21 -17.96
CA ALA A 112 12.46 5.61 -16.65
C ALA A 112 11.35 5.98 -15.67
N PHE A 113 10.82 4.99 -14.95
CA PHE A 113 9.87 5.19 -13.86
C PHE A 113 10.59 5.07 -12.53
N ASN A 114 10.73 6.17 -11.81
CA ASN A 114 11.32 6.22 -10.48
C ASN A 114 10.30 5.81 -9.41
N CYS A 115 10.36 4.53 -9.01
CA CYS A 115 9.52 3.93 -7.97
C CYS A 115 10.31 3.56 -6.71
N THR A 116 11.29 4.38 -6.31
CA THR A 116 12.30 4.02 -5.28
C THR A 116 11.86 4.21 -3.83
N GLY A 117 10.63 4.67 -3.58
CA GLY A 117 10.07 4.76 -2.23
C GLY A 117 10.87 5.71 -1.32
N ASN A 118 11.34 5.22 -0.17
CA ASN A 118 12.10 6.03 0.79
C ASN A 118 13.44 6.53 0.22
N GLU A 119 14.05 5.79 -0.72
CA GLU A 119 15.33 6.16 -1.30
C GLU A 119 15.23 7.42 -2.17
N ALA A 120 14.03 7.83 -2.60
CA ALA A 120 13.84 9.10 -3.31
C ALA A 120 14.34 10.32 -2.52
N ARG A 121 14.43 10.21 -1.18
CA ARG A 121 14.99 11.24 -0.31
C ARG A 121 16.49 11.47 -0.53
N THR A 122 17.25 10.43 -0.85
CA THR A 122 18.72 10.43 -0.84
C THR A 122 19.35 9.93 -2.12
N LEU A 123 18.56 9.44 -3.08
CA LEU A 123 19.03 9.00 -4.39
C LEU A 123 19.56 10.21 -5.17
N PRO A 124 20.86 10.24 -5.54
CA PRO A 124 21.42 11.37 -6.26
C PRO A 124 20.67 11.63 -7.58
N GLY A 125 20.37 12.91 -7.82
CA GLY A 125 19.54 13.36 -8.94
C GLY A 125 18.02 13.29 -8.69
N VAL A 126 17.59 12.92 -7.47
CA VAL A 126 16.19 13.03 -7.03
C VAL A 126 16.11 13.85 -5.74
N GLU A 127 16.76 13.38 -4.67
CA GLU A 127 16.95 14.11 -3.40
C GLU A 127 15.70 14.86 -2.88
N ASP A 128 14.53 14.23 -2.95
CA ASP A 128 13.26 14.86 -2.54
C ASP A 128 13.18 14.97 -1.01
N SER A 129 13.48 16.16 -0.48
CA SER A 129 13.50 16.44 0.96
C SER A 129 12.14 16.30 1.64
N LYS A 130 11.03 16.23 0.88
CA LYS A 130 9.69 15.99 1.43
C LYS A 130 9.47 14.51 1.76
N CYS A 131 10.31 13.60 1.26
CA CYS A 131 10.23 12.19 1.59
C CYS A 131 10.75 11.90 3.00
N TYR A 132 9.99 11.10 3.75
CA TYR A 132 10.38 10.66 5.09
C TYR A 132 9.83 9.26 5.39
N PRO A 133 10.58 8.45 6.16
CA PRO A 133 10.10 7.15 6.57
C PRO A 133 9.04 7.29 7.67
N THR A 134 8.04 6.43 7.66
CA THR A 134 7.12 6.26 8.81
C THR A 134 7.17 4.81 9.28
N ARG A 135 7.94 4.55 10.33
CA ARG A 135 8.08 3.20 10.91
C ARG A 135 6.73 2.72 11.42
N GLY A 136 6.42 1.47 11.13
CA GLY A 136 5.31 0.75 11.74
C GLY A 136 5.72 -0.64 12.13
N GLN A 137 5.43 -0.99 13.38
CA GLN A 137 5.50 -2.36 13.86
C GLN A 137 4.12 -3.02 13.79
N VAL A 138 4.14 -4.29 13.41
CA VAL A 138 2.99 -5.19 13.38
C VAL A 138 3.34 -6.54 13.99
N VAL A 139 2.33 -7.29 14.39
CA VAL A 139 2.43 -8.67 14.85
C VAL A 139 1.65 -9.55 13.88
N LEU A 140 2.31 -10.59 13.38
CA LEU A 140 1.67 -11.66 12.62
C LEU A 140 1.19 -12.71 13.60
N ALA A 141 -0.09 -13.02 13.54
CA ALA A 141 -0.72 -14.07 14.33
C ALA A 141 -1.47 -15.05 13.42
N ARG A 142 -1.75 -16.26 13.90
CA ARG A 142 -2.74 -17.17 13.33
C ARG A 142 -4.00 -17.09 14.20
N ALA A 143 -5.07 -16.54 13.65
CA ALA A 143 -6.36 -16.41 14.31
C ALA A 143 -7.50 -16.65 13.31
N PRO A 144 -7.85 -17.93 13.01
CA PRO A 144 -8.84 -18.27 11.99
C PRO A 144 -10.24 -17.70 12.23
N ALA A 145 -10.58 -17.34 13.48
CA ALA A 145 -11.84 -16.71 13.84
C ALA A 145 -11.98 -15.26 13.35
N MET A 146 -10.86 -14.58 13.05
CA MET A 146 -10.91 -13.23 12.49
C MET A 146 -11.12 -13.27 10.98
N THR A 147 -12.35 -12.97 10.56
CA THR A 147 -12.81 -13.01 9.17
C THR A 147 -13.14 -11.64 8.59
N ARG A 148 -12.98 -10.58 9.39
CA ARG A 148 -13.27 -9.17 9.01
C ARG A 148 -12.09 -8.27 9.34
N ASN A 149 -11.98 -7.16 8.61
CA ASN A 149 -11.09 -6.08 9.00
C ASN A 149 -11.71 -5.29 10.15
N VAL A 150 -10.90 -4.88 11.12
CA VAL A 150 -11.31 -3.96 12.17
C VAL A 150 -10.24 -2.89 12.32
N MET A 151 -10.61 -1.62 12.18
CA MET A 151 -9.74 -0.46 12.35
C MET A 151 -10.30 0.42 13.47
N ARG A 152 -9.43 0.94 14.33
CA ARG A 152 -9.75 1.95 15.33
C ARG A 152 -8.69 3.04 15.29
N HIS A 153 -9.11 4.20 14.80
CA HIS A 153 -8.37 5.45 14.81
C HIS A 153 -8.56 6.10 16.19
N GLY A 154 -7.57 5.86 17.06
CA GLY A 154 -7.51 6.47 18.38
C GLY A 154 -7.16 7.95 18.31
N ARG A 155 -7.09 8.60 19.48
CA ARG A 155 -6.65 10.00 19.57
C ARG A 155 -5.16 10.16 19.21
N ASP A 156 -4.35 9.22 19.65
CA ASP A 156 -2.89 9.21 19.55
C ASP A 156 -2.32 7.83 19.20
N TYR A 157 -3.18 6.88 18.85
CA TYR A 157 -2.80 5.50 18.52
C TYR A 157 -3.62 4.96 17.35
N GLU A 158 -3.10 3.92 16.72
CA GLU A 158 -3.76 3.23 15.60
C GLU A 158 -3.86 1.74 15.92
N THR A 159 -5.07 1.19 15.92
CA THR A 159 -5.29 -0.26 16.10
C THR A 159 -5.94 -0.84 14.88
N TYR A 160 -5.36 -1.89 14.30
CA TYR A 160 -5.94 -2.58 13.16
C TYR A 160 -5.73 -4.08 13.23
N ILE A 161 -6.74 -4.81 12.78
CA ILE A 161 -6.77 -6.27 12.71
C ILE A 161 -7.19 -6.61 11.27
N ILE A 162 -6.26 -7.17 10.50
CA ILE A 162 -6.42 -7.37 9.05
C ILE A 162 -6.15 -8.84 8.74
N PRO A 163 -7.18 -9.66 8.53
CA PRO A 163 -7.01 -11.03 8.05
C PRO A 163 -6.33 -11.06 6.70
N ARG A 164 -5.36 -11.96 6.52
CA ARG A 164 -4.70 -12.20 5.24
C ARG A 164 -5.48 -13.25 4.47
N PRO A 165 -5.91 -12.98 3.23
CA PRO A 165 -6.61 -13.95 2.43
C PRO A 165 -5.66 -15.08 1.99
N GLN A 166 -6.20 -16.28 1.79
CA GLN A 166 -5.46 -17.51 1.40
C GLN A 166 -4.18 -17.75 2.23
N SER A 167 -4.27 -17.58 3.55
CA SER A 167 -3.11 -17.63 4.45
C SER A 167 -3.25 -18.64 5.59
N ASN A 168 -4.27 -19.51 5.53
CA ASN A 168 -4.62 -20.43 6.62
C ASN A 168 -4.85 -19.72 7.97
N GLY A 169 -5.65 -18.65 7.93
CA GLY A 169 -6.05 -17.91 9.14
C GLY A 169 -4.98 -16.96 9.69
N ASN A 170 -3.97 -16.56 8.92
CA ASN A 170 -3.03 -15.54 9.36
C ASN A 170 -3.70 -14.16 9.37
N VAL A 171 -3.36 -13.37 10.39
CA VAL A 171 -3.91 -12.04 10.64
C VAL A 171 -2.77 -11.10 10.98
N ILE A 172 -2.85 -9.87 10.49
CA ILE A 172 -1.96 -8.79 10.88
C ILE A 172 -2.64 -7.97 11.97
N LEU A 173 -1.98 -7.96 13.13
CA LEU A 173 -2.30 -7.11 14.26
C LEU A 173 -1.38 -5.90 14.20
N GLY A 174 -1.95 -4.71 14.26
CA GLY A 174 -1.16 -3.50 14.32
C GLY A 174 -1.90 -2.36 15.02
N GLY A 175 -1.31 -1.18 15.06
CA GLY A 175 0.10 -0.97 14.74
C GLY A 175 0.64 0.28 15.39
N TYR A 176 1.84 0.65 14.94
CA TYR A 176 2.47 1.93 15.21
C TYR A 176 2.64 2.73 13.92
N MET A 177 2.63 4.05 14.05
CA MET A 177 2.90 5.01 12.97
C MET A 177 3.85 6.09 13.48
N GLN A 178 5.15 5.88 13.30
CA GLN A 178 6.20 6.73 13.85
C GLN A 178 6.89 7.52 12.74
N LYS A 179 6.45 8.76 12.53
CA LYS A 179 7.01 9.69 11.54
C LYS A 179 8.50 9.91 11.80
N GLY A 180 9.30 9.89 10.74
CA GLY A 180 10.74 10.18 10.78
C GLY A 180 11.63 9.03 11.26
N ARG A 181 11.06 7.89 11.66
CA ARG A 181 11.81 6.70 12.07
C ARG A 181 11.90 5.68 10.93
N SER A 182 13.06 5.04 10.79
CA SER A 182 13.34 4.00 9.78
C SER A 182 14.09 2.79 10.33
N ASP A 183 14.26 2.68 11.65
CA ASP A 183 14.96 1.54 12.23
C ASP A 183 14.20 0.23 11.93
N PRO A 184 14.91 -0.83 11.50
CA PRO A 184 14.31 -2.11 11.17
C PRO A 184 14.11 -3.01 12.40
N SER A 185 14.37 -2.51 13.60
CA SER A 185 14.23 -3.28 14.84
C SER A 185 12.77 -3.49 15.18
N THR A 186 12.47 -4.55 15.90
CA THR A 186 11.18 -4.72 16.60
C THR A 186 11.40 -4.52 18.10
N TYR A 187 10.41 -3.95 18.80
CA TYR A 187 10.48 -3.71 20.23
C TYR A 187 9.42 -4.52 20.98
N GLY A 188 9.81 -5.20 22.05
CA GLY A 188 8.91 -6.04 22.85
C GLY A 188 7.69 -5.28 23.39
N HIS A 189 7.90 -4.10 23.97
CA HIS A 189 6.81 -3.26 24.49
C HIS A 189 5.81 -2.82 23.42
N GLU A 190 6.23 -2.64 22.16
CA GLU A 190 5.33 -2.34 21.05
C GLU A 190 4.51 -3.58 20.66
N THR A 191 5.12 -4.77 20.68
CA THR A 191 4.43 -6.05 20.47
C THR A 191 3.37 -6.26 21.54
N ASP A 192 3.73 -6.13 22.81
CA ASP A 192 2.80 -6.31 23.94
C ASP A 192 1.63 -5.32 23.87
N SER A 193 1.91 -4.06 23.54
CA SER A 193 0.90 -3.02 23.30
C SER A 193 -0.04 -3.38 22.14
N ILE A 194 0.48 -3.85 21.01
CA ILE A 194 -0.33 -4.25 19.85
C ILE A 194 -1.25 -5.42 20.21
N VAL A 195 -0.71 -6.46 20.86
CA VAL A 195 -1.48 -7.64 21.26
C VAL A 195 -2.58 -7.24 22.25
N SER A 196 -2.24 -6.47 23.28
CA SER A 196 -3.21 -6.00 24.28
C SER A 196 -4.35 -5.19 23.66
N ARG A 197 -4.05 -4.21 22.80
CA ARG A 197 -5.07 -3.36 22.15
C ARG A 197 -5.96 -4.16 21.20
N THR A 198 -5.38 -5.08 20.42
CA THR A 198 -6.16 -5.89 19.47
C THR A 198 -7.04 -6.91 20.16
N GLN A 199 -6.54 -7.56 21.23
CA GLN A 199 -7.35 -8.43 22.09
C GLN A 199 -8.46 -7.67 22.83
N GLY A 200 -8.22 -6.43 23.25
CA GLY A 200 -9.25 -5.57 23.83
C GLY A 200 -10.35 -5.21 22.81
N LEU A 201 -9.98 -5.03 21.53
CA LEU A 201 -10.90 -4.61 20.47
C LEU A 201 -11.73 -5.78 19.90
N CYS A 202 -11.16 -6.98 19.80
CA CYS A 202 -11.85 -8.20 19.32
C CYS A 202 -11.60 -9.37 20.28
N PRO A 203 -12.14 -9.30 21.51
CA PRO A 203 -11.83 -10.27 22.56
C PRO A 203 -12.28 -11.69 22.22
N ARG A 204 -13.47 -11.86 21.66
CA ARG A 204 -14.03 -13.18 21.34
C ARG A 204 -13.14 -13.95 20.35
N GLU A 205 -12.57 -13.25 19.38
CA GLU A 205 -11.78 -13.86 18.32
C GLU A 205 -10.29 -13.97 18.65
N LEU A 206 -9.73 -13.01 19.39
CA LEU A 206 -8.28 -12.91 19.62
C LEU A 206 -7.80 -13.24 21.04
N ARG A 207 -8.64 -13.04 22.06
CA ARG A 207 -8.29 -13.34 23.46
C ARG A 207 -8.88 -14.66 23.91
N ASP A 208 -10.17 -14.82 23.65
CA ASP A 208 -10.97 -15.96 24.10
C ASP A 208 -11.03 -17.05 23.01
N GLY A 209 -10.62 -16.71 21.77
CA GLY A 209 -10.56 -17.60 20.61
C GLY A 209 -9.15 -18.14 20.31
N PRO A 210 -9.01 -19.05 19.34
CA PRO A 210 -7.71 -19.60 18.95
C PRO A 210 -6.86 -18.53 18.26
N CYS A 211 -5.89 -17.98 18.99
CA CYS A 211 -4.94 -16.99 18.51
C CYS A 211 -3.52 -17.35 18.91
N GLU A 212 -2.66 -17.58 17.93
CA GLU A 212 -1.23 -17.91 18.09
C GLU A 212 -0.37 -16.78 17.55
N ILE A 213 0.50 -16.19 18.37
CA ILE A 213 1.45 -15.17 17.90
C ILE A 213 2.61 -15.88 17.15
N LEU A 214 2.84 -15.49 15.90
CA LEU A 214 3.84 -16.13 15.04
C LEU A 214 5.14 -15.33 14.94
N ALA A 215 5.05 -14.01 14.78
CA ALA A 215 6.21 -13.14 14.61
C ALA A 215 5.87 -11.65 14.78
N ALA A 216 6.88 -10.82 15.03
CA ALA A 216 6.78 -9.36 14.94
C ALA A 216 7.59 -8.86 13.73
N PHE A 217 7.07 -7.84 13.05
CA PHE A 217 7.73 -7.21 11.91
C PHE A 217 7.70 -5.69 12.05
N SER A 218 8.75 -5.03 11.58
CA SER A 218 8.80 -3.58 11.40
C SER A 218 9.07 -3.24 9.93
N GLY A 219 8.51 -2.13 9.47
CA GLY A 219 8.76 -1.60 8.14
C GLY A 219 8.63 -0.09 8.11
N ALA A 220 9.33 0.55 7.18
CA ALA A 220 9.29 2.00 6.98
C ALA A 220 8.39 2.33 5.78
N ARG A 221 7.19 2.87 6.05
CA ARG A 221 6.31 3.36 4.99
C ARG A 221 6.99 4.52 4.24
N PRO A 222 6.99 4.54 2.90
CA PRO A 222 7.61 5.60 2.11
C PRO A 222 6.68 6.81 2.02
N SER A 223 6.64 7.61 3.07
CA SER A 223 5.78 8.80 3.17
C SER A 223 6.41 10.02 2.52
N ARG A 224 5.58 10.98 2.12
CA ARG A 224 6.03 12.25 1.55
C ARG A 224 5.09 13.39 1.97
N GLU A 225 5.66 14.53 2.32
CA GLU A 225 4.88 15.74 2.62
C GLU A 225 4.17 16.24 1.35
N GLY A 226 2.88 16.54 1.47
CA GLY A 226 2.02 16.83 0.31
C GLY A 226 1.51 15.61 -0.45
N GLY A 227 1.83 14.38 0.00
CA GLY A 227 1.37 13.13 -0.61
C GLY A 227 2.29 12.60 -1.70
N ALA A 228 1.82 11.56 -2.40
CA ALA A 228 2.56 10.88 -3.45
C ALA A 228 2.94 11.85 -4.58
N ARG A 229 4.16 11.68 -5.12
CA ARG A 229 4.63 12.37 -6.32
C ARG A 229 4.40 11.45 -7.50
N VAL A 230 3.45 11.81 -8.37
CA VAL A 230 3.17 11.15 -9.65
C VAL A 230 3.26 12.21 -10.73
N GLU A 231 4.41 12.32 -11.38
CA GLU A 231 4.67 13.38 -12.36
C GLU A 231 5.75 12.99 -13.36
N ARG A 232 5.62 13.49 -14.58
CA ARG A 232 6.67 13.45 -15.60
C ARG A 232 7.64 14.60 -15.38
N ASP A 233 8.91 14.31 -15.56
CA ASP A 233 10.04 15.22 -15.48
C ASP A 233 10.99 14.96 -16.66
N ALA A 234 11.93 15.89 -16.88
CA ALA A 234 13.00 15.77 -17.86
C ALA A 234 14.35 15.65 -17.13
N ILE A 235 15.20 14.73 -17.60
CA ILE A 235 16.54 14.54 -17.03
C ILE A 235 17.60 14.56 -18.12
N LEU A 236 18.70 15.26 -17.86
CA LEU A 236 19.88 15.24 -18.73
C LEU A 236 20.73 14.00 -18.43
N VAL A 237 20.91 13.15 -19.44
CA VAL A 237 21.77 11.97 -19.43
C VAL A 237 22.73 12.07 -20.59
N GLU A 238 24.03 12.13 -20.32
CA GLU A 238 25.08 12.24 -21.35
C GLU A 238 24.82 13.38 -22.36
N GLY A 239 24.34 14.53 -21.87
CA GLY A 239 24.04 15.71 -22.68
C GLY A 239 22.73 15.63 -23.49
N SER A 240 21.96 14.54 -23.36
CA SER A 240 20.65 14.37 -24.01
C SER A 240 19.52 14.41 -22.99
N GLU A 241 18.44 15.13 -23.31
CA GLU A 241 17.22 15.10 -22.50
C GLU A 241 16.51 13.75 -22.62
N ARG A 242 16.08 13.19 -21.49
CA ARG A 242 15.37 11.92 -21.36
C ARG A 242 14.13 12.09 -20.48
N VAL A 243 13.15 11.20 -20.67
CA VAL A 243 11.88 11.26 -19.94
C VAL A 243 11.93 10.43 -18.67
N LEU A 244 11.77 11.09 -17.53
CA LEU A 244 11.72 10.50 -16.20
C LEU A 244 10.29 10.64 -15.66
N VAL A 245 9.76 9.61 -15.01
CA VAL A 245 8.45 9.69 -14.35
C VAL A 245 8.63 9.31 -12.89
N HIS A 246 8.30 10.22 -11.98
CA HIS A 246 8.31 9.96 -10.54
C HIS A 246 7.00 9.28 -10.13
N ASN A 247 7.11 8.21 -9.34
CA ASN A 247 5.97 7.51 -8.75
C ASN A 247 6.37 6.93 -7.37
N TYR A 248 6.36 7.78 -6.34
CA TYR A 248 6.73 7.39 -4.98
C TYR A 248 6.00 8.26 -3.93
N GLY A 249 6.19 7.95 -2.64
CA GLY A 249 5.63 8.76 -1.55
C GLY A 249 4.21 8.37 -1.12
N ALA A 250 3.75 7.15 -1.43
CA ALA A 250 2.41 6.68 -1.09
C ALA A 250 2.16 6.45 0.41
N GLY A 251 3.18 6.54 1.26
CA GLY A 251 3.06 6.31 2.70
C GLY A 251 2.41 4.95 3.01
N GLY A 252 1.35 4.96 3.81
CA GLY A 252 0.62 3.75 4.20
C GLY A 252 -0.38 3.22 3.17
N THR A 253 -0.56 3.90 2.03
CA THR A 253 -1.65 3.62 1.09
C THR A 253 -1.18 2.98 -0.22
N GLY A 254 0.08 2.51 -0.28
CA GLY A 254 0.70 2.00 -1.51
C GLY A 254 -0.09 0.90 -2.22
N PHE A 255 -0.68 -0.07 -1.51
CA PHE A 255 -1.49 -1.11 -2.15
C PHE A 255 -2.82 -0.57 -2.69
N GLN A 256 -3.54 0.23 -1.90
CA GLN A 256 -4.86 0.76 -2.31
C GLN A 256 -4.77 1.85 -3.40
N ALA A 257 -3.66 2.58 -3.48
CA ALA A 257 -3.46 3.66 -4.45
C ALA A 257 -2.60 3.25 -5.64
N GLY A 258 -1.74 2.24 -5.49
CA GLY A 258 -0.62 1.95 -6.40
C GLY A 258 -1.03 1.73 -7.86
N TYR A 259 -2.13 1.02 -8.12
CA TYR A 259 -2.60 0.83 -9.50
C TYR A 259 -3.06 2.13 -10.15
N GLY A 260 -3.76 3.00 -9.39
CA GLY A 260 -4.14 4.32 -9.88
C GLY A 260 -2.91 5.19 -10.17
N MET A 261 -1.94 5.19 -9.25
CA MET A 261 -0.67 5.90 -9.44
C MET A 261 0.11 5.39 -10.66
N ALA A 262 0.08 4.08 -10.93
CA ALA A 262 0.70 3.50 -12.12
C ALA A 262 0.00 3.95 -13.41
N LEU A 263 -1.33 4.00 -13.43
CA LEU A 263 -2.09 4.50 -14.58
C LEU A 263 -1.76 5.96 -14.87
N ASP A 264 -1.79 6.82 -13.85
CA ASP A 264 -1.46 8.24 -13.98
C ASP A 264 -0.01 8.42 -14.48
N SER A 265 0.92 7.57 -14.03
CA SER A 265 2.32 7.57 -14.51
C SER A 265 2.40 7.25 -16.01
N VAL A 266 1.71 6.21 -16.48
CA VAL A 266 1.72 5.81 -17.89
C VAL A 266 1.05 6.89 -18.76
N LEU A 267 -0.09 7.43 -18.32
CA LEU A 267 -0.81 8.50 -19.02
C LEU A 267 0.06 9.76 -19.18
N SER A 268 0.94 10.06 -18.23
CA SER A 268 1.82 11.23 -18.31
C SER A 268 2.84 11.18 -19.48
N VAL A 269 3.05 10.00 -20.06
CA VAL A 269 4.02 9.75 -21.15
C VAL A 269 3.38 9.08 -22.37
N ASP A 270 2.06 9.18 -22.52
CA ASP A 270 1.31 8.55 -23.62
C ASP A 270 1.77 9.04 -25.00
N ASP A 271 2.14 10.32 -25.13
CA ASP A 271 2.78 10.90 -26.32
C ASP A 271 4.05 10.15 -26.72
N VAL A 272 4.91 9.85 -25.74
CA VAL A 272 6.18 9.15 -25.96
C VAL A 272 5.93 7.70 -26.35
N ILE A 273 4.98 7.04 -25.70
CA ILE A 273 4.60 5.66 -26.00
C ILE A 273 4.06 5.56 -27.44
N ALA A 274 3.13 6.44 -27.80
CA ALA A 274 2.53 6.46 -29.13
C ALA A 274 3.59 6.67 -30.24
N ASP A 275 4.60 7.51 -30.01
CA ASP A 275 5.68 7.72 -30.97
C ASP A 275 6.64 6.53 -31.08
N LEU A 276 6.87 5.80 -29.99
CA LEU A 276 7.65 4.56 -30.01
C LEU A 276 6.93 3.46 -30.78
N GLU A 277 5.62 3.33 -30.66
CA GLU A 277 4.80 2.36 -31.39
C GLU A 277 4.78 2.63 -32.90
N LYS A 278 4.64 3.91 -33.30
CA LYS A 278 4.78 4.32 -34.72
C LYS A 278 6.15 3.98 -35.29
N THR A 279 7.20 4.11 -34.48
CA THR A 279 8.57 3.83 -34.91
C THR A 279 8.84 2.32 -35.02
N ALA A 280 8.26 1.52 -34.12
CA ALA A 280 8.38 0.06 -34.13
C ALA A 280 7.65 -0.61 -35.30
N THR A 281 6.59 0.03 -35.82
CA THR A 281 5.74 -0.49 -36.91
C THR A 281 6.23 -0.11 -38.32
N ARG A 282 7.23 0.78 -38.44
CA ARG A 282 7.86 1.07 -39.73
C ARG A 282 8.78 -0.10 -40.16
N PRO A 283 8.68 -0.61 -41.40
CA PRO A 283 9.61 -1.62 -41.89
C PRO A 283 11.04 -1.05 -41.83
N LYS A 284 11.98 -1.85 -41.31
CA LYS A 284 13.41 -1.53 -41.38
C LYS A 284 13.81 -1.57 -42.85
N LEU A 285 14.03 -0.39 -43.45
CA LEU A 285 14.62 -0.23 -44.78
C LEU A 285 16.06 -0.74 -44.79
#